data_AF-A0A961XAJ5-F1
#
_entry.id   AF-A0A961XAJ5-F1
#
_cell.length_a   1.000
_cell.length_b   1.000
_cell.length_c   1.000
_cell.angle_alpha   90.00
_cell.angle_beta   90.00
_cell.angle_gamma   90.00
#
_symmetry.space_group_name_H-M   'P 1'
#
loop_
_entity.id
_entity.type
_entity.pdbx_description
1 polymer ?
#
loop_
_entity_poly.entity_id
_entity_poly.type
_entity_poly.pdbx_seq_one_letter_code
_entity_poly.pdbx_strand_id
1 'polypeptide(L)'
;MTYTDARLNGYRETGGPFPTTFQDISTNTTVGRIGILEETDLTESIRLFTSLAWAQVLDRDDPVVRGAVLDIFELSTDTAGTLDGWAEIMAGARYQLNEKGVFSVSGNVATEFDEYFTLGGRVGYSQTF
;
A
#
# COMPACT_ATOMS: atom_id res chain seq x y z
N MET A 1 -8.40 -9.16 5.89
CA MET A 1 -8.04 -8.18 6.92
C MET A 1 -6.53 -8.10 6.99
N THR A 2 -5.96 -6.91 7.05
CA THR A 2 -4.52 -6.68 7.05
C THR A 2 -4.17 -5.76 8.21
N TYR A 3 -3.15 -6.12 8.96
CA TYR A 3 -2.53 -5.26 9.98
C TYR A 3 -1.16 -4.82 9.47
N THR A 4 -0.85 -3.53 9.61
CA THR A 4 0.43 -2.94 9.21
C THR A 4 1.00 -2.16 10.40
N ASP A 5 2.24 -2.46 10.79
CA ASP A 5 3.07 -1.66 11.70
C ASP A 5 4.14 -0.98 10.84
N ALA A 6 4.18 0.35 10.88
CA ALA A 6 5.16 1.15 10.16
C ALA A 6 5.95 2.01 11.15
N ARG A 7 7.27 1.95 11.05
CA ARG A 7 8.20 2.67 11.92
C ARG A 7 9.15 3.52 11.11
N LEU A 8 9.27 4.78 11.51
CA LEU A 8 10.26 5.70 11.02
C LEU A 8 11.16 6.10 12.19
N ASN A 9 12.45 5.78 12.08
CA ASN A 9 13.41 6.23 13.08
C ASN A 9 13.60 7.74 12.98
N GLY A 10 13.74 8.38 14.12
CA GLY A 10 14.09 9.78 14.25
C GLY A 10 15.44 10.07 13.60
N TYR A 11 15.56 11.27 13.07
CA TYR A 11 16.77 11.73 12.39
C TYR A 11 16.97 13.22 12.61
N ARG A 12 18.20 13.67 12.42
CA ARG A 12 18.56 15.09 12.46
C ARG A 12 18.96 15.56 11.06
N GLU A 13 18.36 16.66 10.63
CA GLU A 13 18.74 17.31 9.38
C GLU A 13 20.18 17.83 9.48
N THR A 14 20.97 17.64 8.43
CA THR A 14 22.39 18.03 8.39
C THR A 14 22.64 19.34 7.63
N GLY A 15 21.59 19.95 7.08
CA GLY A 15 21.70 21.15 6.24
C GLY A 15 20.72 22.27 6.62
N GLY A 16 20.98 23.46 6.08
CA GLY A 16 20.17 24.65 6.30
C GLY A 16 20.58 25.48 7.53
N PRO A 17 20.02 26.69 7.68
CA PRO A 17 20.33 27.58 8.81
C PRO A 17 19.72 27.11 10.13
N PHE A 18 18.74 26.20 10.10
CA PHE A 18 17.98 25.74 11.27
C PHE A 18 17.72 24.22 11.19
N PRO A 19 18.71 23.37 11.52
CA PRO A 19 18.54 21.93 11.46
C PRO A 19 17.54 21.43 12.51
N THR A 20 16.59 20.60 12.09
CA THR A 20 15.57 20.00 12.96
C THR A 20 15.95 18.57 13.35
N THR A 21 15.73 18.21 14.61
CA THR A 21 15.78 16.83 15.09
C THR A 21 14.35 16.30 15.17
N PHE A 22 14.03 15.23 14.45
CA PHE A 22 12.75 14.53 14.49
C PHE A 22 12.86 13.30 15.40
N GLN A 23 11.81 13.02 16.17
CA GLN A 23 11.71 11.84 17.03
C GLN A 23 11.24 10.61 16.24
N ASP A 24 11.39 9.42 16.83
CA ASP A 24 10.85 8.17 16.29
C ASP A 24 9.31 8.26 16.15
N ILE A 25 8.79 7.74 15.05
CA ILE A 25 7.35 7.65 14.78
C ILE A 25 7.00 6.19 14.52
N SER A 26 5.96 5.71 15.19
CA SER A 26 5.36 4.39 14.95
C SER A 26 3.87 4.56 14.72
N THR A 27 3.33 3.96 13.67
CA THR A 27 1.89 3.91 13.41
C THR A 27 1.49 2.48 13.12
N ASN A 28 0.30 2.13 13.59
CA ASN A 28 -0.36 0.88 13.26
C ASN A 28 -1.64 1.18 12.49
N THR A 29 -1.95 0.35 11.52
CA THR A 29 -3.19 0.49 10.75
C THR A 29 -3.79 -0.87 10.45
N THR A 30 -5.08 -1.00 10.71
CA THR A 30 -5.88 -2.18 10.42
C THR A 30 -6.84 -1.89 9.28
N VAL A 31 -6.79 -2.70 8.24
CA VAL A 31 -7.58 -2.53 7.02
C VAL A 31 -8.46 -3.75 6.77
N GLY A 32 -9.75 -3.52 6.63
CA GLY A 32 -10.74 -4.47 6.12
C GLY A 32 -10.81 -4.38 4.60
N ARG A 33 -10.99 -5.52 3.91
CA ARG A 33 -11.24 -5.56 2.46
C ARG A 33 -12.36 -6.51 2.14
N ILE A 34 -13.25 -6.09 1.27
CA ILE A 34 -14.30 -6.92 0.69
C ILE A 34 -14.36 -6.68 -0.82
N GLY A 35 -14.51 -7.74 -1.59
CA GLY A 35 -14.49 -7.62 -3.04
C GLY A 35 -14.91 -8.89 -3.74
N ILE A 36 -14.95 -8.78 -5.07
CA ILE A 36 -15.24 -9.86 -5.99
C ILE A 36 -14.01 -10.16 -6.83
N LEU A 37 -13.80 -11.43 -7.14
CA LEU A 37 -12.80 -11.92 -8.08
C LEU A 37 -13.55 -12.74 -9.14
N GLU A 38 -13.27 -12.44 -10.40
CA GLU A 38 -13.76 -13.19 -11.53
C GLU A 38 -12.56 -13.74 -12.31
N GLU A 39 -12.63 -15.01 -12.67
CA GLU A 39 -11.65 -15.68 -13.52
C GLU A 39 -12.36 -16.24 -14.75
N THR A 40 -11.72 -16.12 -15.92
CA THR A 40 -12.27 -16.64 -17.17
C THR A 40 -11.16 -17.29 -17.98
N ASP A 41 -11.37 -18.54 -18.36
CA ASP A 41 -10.48 -19.24 -19.29
C ASP A 41 -10.73 -18.68 -20.70
N LEU A 42 -9.73 -17.99 -21.25
CA LEU A 42 -9.77 -17.47 -22.62
C LEU A 42 -9.38 -18.57 -23.63
N THR A 43 -8.43 -19.41 -23.23
CA THR A 43 -7.98 -20.62 -23.96
C THR A 43 -7.59 -21.69 -22.94
N GLU A 44 -7.21 -22.88 -23.39
CA GLU A 44 -6.68 -23.94 -22.53
C GLU A 44 -5.39 -23.54 -21.77
N SER A 45 -4.66 -22.54 -22.27
CA SER A 45 -3.39 -22.10 -21.67
C SER A 45 -3.44 -20.67 -21.11
N ILE A 46 -4.53 -19.93 -21.30
CA ILE A 46 -4.64 -18.52 -20.86
C ILE A 46 -5.89 -18.36 -20.01
N ARG A 47 -5.69 -17.92 -18.77
CA ARG A 47 -6.76 -17.51 -17.85
C ARG A 47 -6.65 -16.02 -17.55
N LEU A 48 -7.72 -15.29 -17.80
CA LEU A 48 -7.87 -13.91 -17.36
C LEU A 48 -8.40 -13.88 -15.93
N PHE A 49 -7.98 -12.90 -15.16
CA PHE A 49 -8.56 -12.62 -13.85
C PHE A 49 -8.75 -11.13 -13.66
N THR A 50 -9.82 -10.78 -12.97
CA THR A 50 -10.20 -9.40 -12.66
C THR A 50 -10.81 -9.35 -11.28
N SER A 51 -10.51 -8.31 -10.51
CA SER A 51 -11.09 -8.12 -9.19
C SER A 51 -11.45 -6.66 -8.95
N LEU A 52 -12.53 -6.46 -8.21
CA LEU A 52 -12.94 -5.18 -7.66
C LEU A 52 -13.10 -5.36 -6.15
N ALA A 53 -12.47 -4.49 -5.35
CA ALA A 53 -12.57 -4.52 -3.91
C ALA A 53 -12.76 -3.10 -3.33
N TRP A 54 -13.46 -3.05 -2.20
CA TRP A 54 -13.49 -1.90 -1.30
C TRP A 54 -12.62 -2.21 -0.09
N ALA A 55 -11.74 -1.29 0.25
CA ALA A 55 -10.90 -1.32 1.43
C ALA A 55 -11.33 -0.21 2.39
N GLN A 56 -11.36 -0.51 3.69
CA GLN A 56 -11.74 0.42 4.75
C GLN A 56 -10.71 0.35 5.88
N VAL A 57 -10.28 1.51 6.37
CA VAL A 57 -9.52 1.59 7.62
C VAL A 57 -10.48 1.33 8.78
N LEU A 58 -10.18 0.29 9.55
CA LEU A 58 -11.00 -0.12 10.70
C LEU A 58 -10.43 0.44 12.01
N ASP A 59 -9.12 0.60 12.06
CA ASP A 59 -8.40 1.11 13.23
C ASP A 59 -7.07 1.71 12.78
N ARG A 60 -6.67 2.83 13.41
CA ARG A 60 -5.45 3.56 13.06
C ARG A 60 -4.92 4.32 14.27
N ASP A 61 -3.62 4.15 14.51
CA ASP A 61 -2.88 5.04 15.41
C ASP A 61 -2.48 6.29 14.62
N ASP A 62 -2.86 7.47 15.12
CA ASP A 62 -2.48 8.79 14.58
C ASP A 62 -1.35 9.39 15.43
N PRO A 63 -0.07 9.00 15.21
CA PRO A 63 1.03 9.51 16.01
C PRO A 63 1.30 10.97 15.68
N VAL A 64 1.52 11.78 16.71
CA VAL A 64 1.96 13.17 16.54
C VAL A 64 3.42 13.19 16.08
N VAL A 65 3.71 13.91 14.99
CA VAL A 65 5.08 14.16 14.55
C VAL A 65 5.69 15.21 15.46
N ARG A 66 6.77 14.85 16.15
CA ARG A 66 7.51 15.75 17.05
C ARG A 66 8.92 16.00 16.54
N GLY A 67 9.33 17.26 16.59
CA GLY A 67 10.70 17.66 16.34
C GLY A 67 11.10 18.90 17.10
N ALA A 68 12.40 19.21 17.09
CA ALA A 68 12.95 20.40 17.72
C ALA A 68 13.98 21.07 16.83
N VAL A 69 13.90 22.40 16.72
CA VAL A 69 14.90 23.23 16.06
C VAL A 69 15.92 23.70 17.10
N LEU A 70 17.17 23.28 16.94
CA LEU A 70 18.30 23.67 17.79
C LEU A 70 18.06 23.49 19.30
N ASP A 71 17.18 22.57 19.72
CA ASP A 71 16.75 22.36 21.11
C ASP A 71 16.11 23.60 21.78
N ILE A 72 15.68 24.60 21.00
CA ILE A 72 15.09 25.86 21.51
C ILE A 72 13.58 25.90 21.28
N PHE A 73 13.11 25.40 20.13
CA PHE A 73 11.69 25.40 19.76
C PHE A 73 11.22 23.98 19.47
N GLU A 74 10.20 23.51 20.18
CA GLU A 74 9.50 22.27 19.88
C GLU A 74 8.45 22.53 18.79
N LEU A 75 8.42 21.65 17.79
CA LEU A 75 7.44 21.61 16.72
C LEU A 75 6.68 20.30 16.86
N SER A 76 5.37 20.39 17.04
CA SER A 76 4.47 19.24 16.98
C SER A 76 3.43 19.48 15.88
N THR A 77 3.27 18.52 14.99
CA THR A 77 2.16 18.52 14.03
C THR A 77 1.47 17.17 14.04
N ASP A 78 0.16 17.20 13.96
CA ASP A 78 -0.61 15.99 13.71
C ASP A 78 -0.27 15.47 12.31
N THR A 79 -0.31 14.15 12.13
CA THR A 79 -0.11 13.53 10.83
C THR A 79 -1.20 13.96 9.86
N ALA A 80 -0.80 14.49 8.71
CA ALA A 80 -1.72 14.88 7.65
C ALA A 80 -2.19 13.64 6.86
N GLY A 81 -3.51 13.49 6.78
CA GLY A 81 -4.20 12.52 5.91
C GLY A 81 -5.19 11.69 6.72
N THR A 82 -6.48 11.80 6.42
CA THR A 82 -7.51 10.89 6.94
C THR A 82 -7.76 9.86 5.84
N LEU A 83 -7.03 8.74 5.89
CA LEU A 83 -7.30 7.63 4.99
C LEU A 83 -8.49 6.85 5.56
N ASP A 84 -9.69 7.03 5.01
CA ASP A 84 -10.88 6.33 5.51
C ASP A 84 -11.15 5.05 4.70
N GLY A 85 -11.05 5.11 3.38
CA GLY A 85 -11.31 3.96 2.52
C GLY A 85 -10.98 4.23 1.06
N TRP A 86 -10.79 3.15 0.29
CA TRP A 86 -10.45 3.24 -1.11
C TRP A 86 -11.00 2.07 -1.90
N ALA A 87 -11.20 2.27 -3.20
CA ALA A 87 -11.51 1.19 -4.13
C ALA A 87 -10.24 0.68 -4.81
N GLU A 88 -10.18 -0.63 -5.02
CA GLU A 88 -9.09 -1.33 -5.69
C GLU A 88 -9.67 -2.08 -6.91
N ILE A 89 -9.08 -1.88 -8.08
CA ILE A 89 -9.35 -2.67 -9.29
C ILE A 89 -8.05 -3.35 -9.69
N MET A 90 -8.10 -4.64 -9.99
CA MET A 90 -6.97 -5.40 -10.54
C MET A 90 -7.44 -6.18 -11.75
N ALA A 91 -6.58 -6.27 -12.76
CA ALA A 91 -6.78 -7.15 -13.90
C ALA A 91 -5.46 -7.77 -14.32
N GLY A 92 -5.50 -8.99 -14.83
CA GLY A 92 -4.32 -9.70 -15.28
C GLY A 92 -4.61 -10.97 -16.06
N ALA A 93 -3.53 -11.62 -16.49
CA ALA A 93 -3.56 -12.87 -17.20
C ALA A 93 -2.54 -13.85 -16.61
N ARG A 94 -2.90 -15.14 -16.61
CA ARG A 94 -2.01 -16.25 -16.32
C ARG A 94 -1.85 -17.09 -17.57
N TYR A 95 -0.62 -17.44 -17.91
CA TYR A 95 -0.26 -18.29 -19.03
C TYR A 95 0.37 -19.59 -18.54
N GLN A 96 -0.29 -20.71 -18.85
CA GLN A 96 0.22 -22.05 -18.61
C GLN A 96 1.32 -22.36 -19.63
N LEU A 97 2.58 -22.44 -19.17
CA LEU A 97 3.73 -22.75 -20.02
C LEU A 97 3.83 -24.24 -20.33
N ASN A 98 3.52 -25.07 -19.33
CA ASN A 98 3.47 -26.53 -19.37
C ASN A 98 2.66 -27.01 -18.17
N GLU A 99 2.46 -28.32 -17.98
CA GLU A 99 1.66 -28.88 -16.87
C GLU A 99 2.09 -28.40 -15.46
N LYS A 100 3.32 -27.93 -15.30
CA LYS A 100 3.89 -27.55 -14.01
C LYS A 100 4.18 -26.06 -13.86
N GLY A 101 4.16 -25.28 -14.94
CA GLY A 101 4.68 -23.92 -14.97
C GLY A 101 3.63 -22.90 -15.39
N VAL A 102 3.53 -21.81 -14.63
CA VAL A 102 2.61 -20.70 -14.90
C VAL A 102 3.38 -19.38 -14.87
N PHE A 103 3.17 -18.56 -15.90
CA PHE A 103 3.59 -17.16 -15.94
C PHE A 103 2.38 -16.27 -15.66
N SER A 104 2.56 -15.14 -14.97
CA SER A 104 1.47 -14.20 -14.69
C SER A 104 1.90 -12.75 -14.87
N VAL A 105 0.97 -11.94 -15.35
CA VAL A 105 1.09 -10.48 -15.44
C VAL A 105 -0.20 -9.84 -14.95
N SER A 106 -0.10 -8.78 -14.15
CA SER A 106 -1.26 -8.01 -13.72
C SER A 106 -0.93 -6.55 -13.48
N GLY A 107 -1.96 -5.72 -13.54
CA GLY A 107 -1.94 -4.33 -13.09
C GLY A 107 -3.06 -4.10 -12.07
N ASN A 108 -2.84 -3.13 -11.19
CA ASN A 108 -3.86 -2.68 -10.25
C ASN A 108 -3.90 -1.15 -10.16
N VAL A 109 -5.08 -0.65 -9.84
CA VAL A 109 -5.35 0.75 -9.55
C VAL A 109 -6.05 0.80 -8.19
N ALA A 110 -5.59 1.67 -7.30
CA ALA A 110 -6.26 1.99 -6.04
C ALA A 110 -6.59 3.49 -6.02
N THR A 111 -7.78 3.86 -5.55
CA THR A 111 -8.21 5.27 -5.50
C THR A 111 -9.07 5.56 -4.29
N GLU A 112 -8.81 6.70 -3.65
CA GLU A 112 -9.64 7.29 -2.58
C GLU A 112 -10.74 8.22 -3.16
N PHE A 113 -10.96 8.16 -4.49
CA PHE A 113 -11.90 8.94 -5.30
C PHE A 113 -11.65 10.45 -5.35
N ASP A 114 -11.26 11.07 -4.23
CA ASP A 114 -11.18 12.52 -4.08
C ASP A 114 -9.74 13.05 -3.90
N GLU A 115 -8.76 12.21 -3.53
CA GLU A 115 -7.40 12.68 -3.22
C GLU A 115 -6.33 12.19 -4.20
N TYR A 116 -6.17 10.88 -4.41
CA TYR A 116 -5.10 10.34 -5.24
C TYR A 116 -5.43 8.95 -5.80
N PHE A 117 -4.66 8.55 -6.80
CA PHE A 117 -4.66 7.19 -7.35
C PHE A 117 -3.26 6.59 -7.27
N THR A 118 -3.18 5.30 -6.94
CA THR A 118 -1.95 4.50 -6.98
C THR A 118 -2.05 3.46 -8.07
N LEU A 119 -0.99 3.35 -8.89
CA LEU A 119 -0.87 2.33 -9.93
C LEU A 119 0.22 1.33 -9.54
N GLY A 120 -0.07 0.05 -9.74
CA GLY A 120 0.86 -1.04 -9.53
C GLY A 120 0.85 -2.03 -10.67
N GLY A 121 1.98 -2.71 -10.87
CA GLY A 121 2.13 -3.77 -11.84
C GLY A 121 2.91 -4.93 -11.23
N ARG A 122 2.57 -6.15 -11.62
CA ARG A 122 3.25 -7.37 -11.17
C ARG A 122 3.48 -8.32 -12.33
N VAL A 123 4.67 -8.91 -12.35
CA VAL A 123 5.02 -10.05 -13.20
C VAL A 123 5.50 -11.18 -12.30
N GLY A 124 5.12 -12.42 -12.60
CA GLY A 124 5.46 -13.57 -11.78
C GLY A 124 5.62 -14.86 -12.57
N TYR A 125 6.36 -15.80 -11.99
CA TYR A 125 6.48 -17.18 -12.46
C TYR A 125 6.33 -18.12 -11.27
N SER A 126 5.58 -19.20 -11.44
CA SER A 126 5.40 -20.25 -10.43
C SER A 126 5.52 -21.63 -11.06
N GLN A 127 6.16 -22.55 -10.34
CA GLN A 127 6.34 -23.94 -10.77
C GLN A 127 6.05 -24.92 -9.62
N THR A 128 5.33 -26.01 -9.90
CA THR A 128 5.13 -27.12 -8.96
C THR A 128 6.18 -28.20 -9.21
N PHE A 129 6.81 -28.72 -8.15
CA PHE A 129 7.84 -29.77 -8.23
C PHE A 129 7.21 -31.16 -8.08
#